data_AF-A0A359LZT8-F1
#
_entry.id   AF-A0A359LZT8-F1
#
_cell.length_a   1.000
_cell.length_b   1.000
_cell.length_c   1.000
_cell.angle_alpha   90.00
_cell.angle_beta   90.00
_cell.angle_gamma   90.00
#
_symmetry.space_group_name_H-M   'P 1'
#
loop_
_entity.id
_entity.type
_entity.pdbx_description
1 polymer ?
#
loop_
_entity_poly.entity_id
_entity_poly.type
_entity_poly.pdbx_seq_one_letter_code
_entity_poly.pdbx_strand_id
1 'polypeptide(L)'
;MPAGQVTVRLGDDRTMIRLSNRIFGADSLLKKMGAILRRESQKAFRLQRFGTIQWPERYPNQVGEKLNIAGALNDLAKGPSIKSRRYDARPAAQDTGTLRRSISVLTQSGRPGGTVFEVVVGSLLPYATKQHAGGQSRIPITDAMRANYRKLTKSLEGKIDRAKDPAKRSKMLDKRLALEKIAFLGNRRKSVCTVNVHPRPFVGVTDQGMNDIIQAVVADFSG
;
A
#
# COMPACT_ATOMS: atom_id res chain seq x y z
N MET A 1 -2.99 1.54 -19.42
CA MET A 1 -2.17 0.70 -18.53
C MET A 1 -2.78 0.71 -17.13
N PRO A 2 -2.87 -0.43 -16.43
CA PRO A 2 -3.39 -0.44 -15.06
C PRO A 2 -2.46 0.37 -14.14
N ALA A 3 -3.06 1.12 -13.23
CA ALA A 3 -2.38 2.14 -12.46
C ALA A 3 -1.41 1.50 -11.42
N GLY A 4 -0.17 2.00 -11.34
CA GLY A 4 0.84 1.55 -10.37
C GLY A 4 1.84 0.51 -10.89
N GLN A 5 1.92 0.34 -12.22
CA GLN A 5 2.98 -0.42 -12.87
C GLN A 5 4.20 0.48 -13.10
N VAL A 6 5.37 0.00 -12.70
CA VAL A 6 6.64 0.54 -13.20
C VAL A 6 7.09 -0.39 -14.32
N THR A 7 7.23 0.18 -15.52
CA THR A 7 7.85 -0.51 -16.65
C THR A 7 9.32 -0.15 -16.63
N VAL A 8 10.18 -1.15 -16.43
CA VAL A 8 11.63 -0.97 -16.63
C VAL A 8 11.93 -1.39 -18.06
N ARG A 9 12.33 -0.43 -18.90
CA ARG A 9 12.78 -0.67 -20.27
C ARG A 9 14.29 -0.80 -20.28
N LEU A 10 14.77 -1.89 -20.88
CA LEU A 10 16.19 -2.19 -20.98
C LEU A 10 16.68 -1.77 -22.37
N GLY A 11 17.00 -0.48 -22.54
CA GLY A 11 17.68 0.03 -23.73
C GLY A 11 16.85 0.09 -25.03
N ASP A 12 17.52 0.51 -26.11
CA ASP A 12 16.98 0.58 -27.47
C ASP A 12 17.08 -0.77 -28.22
N ASP A 13 16.30 -0.89 -29.29
CA ASP A 13 16.21 -2.14 -30.06
C ASP A 13 17.57 -2.61 -30.58
N ARG A 14 18.51 -1.73 -30.93
CA ARG A 14 19.79 -2.13 -31.54
C ARG A 14 20.77 -2.74 -30.55
N THR A 15 20.83 -2.19 -29.33
CA THR A 15 21.67 -2.74 -28.25
C THR A 15 21.11 -4.07 -27.77
N MET A 16 19.77 -4.16 -27.66
CA MET A 16 19.10 -5.38 -27.27
C MET A 16 19.05 -6.44 -28.36
N ILE A 17 19.11 -6.11 -29.65
CA ILE A 17 19.21 -7.09 -30.74
C ILE A 17 20.59 -7.77 -30.76
N ARG A 18 21.68 -7.01 -30.52
CA ARG A 18 23.03 -7.59 -30.41
C ARG A 18 23.16 -8.48 -29.17
N LEU A 19 22.53 -8.08 -28.07
CA LEU A 19 22.38 -8.89 -26.87
C LEU A 19 21.49 -10.12 -27.17
N SER A 20 20.29 -9.96 -27.73
CA SER A 20 19.32 -11.04 -27.95
C SER A 20 19.82 -12.13 -28.88
N ASN A 21 20.64 -11.80 -29.87
CA ASN A 21 21.23 -12.78 -30.77
C ASN A 21 22.32 -13.63 -30.09
N ARG A 22 22.92 -13.15 -28.99
CA ARG A 22 23.76 -13.96 -28.08
C ARG A 22 22.96 -14.62 -26.96
N ILE A 23 21.82 -14.02 -26.60
CA ILE A 23 20.99 -14.49 -25.50
C ILE A 23 19.95 -15.50 -26.04
N PHE A 24 20.36 -16.76 -26.22
CA PHE A 24 19.44 -17.92 -26.29
C PHE A 24 18.73 -18.20 -24.93
N GLY A 25 18.72 -17.25 -24.00
CA GLY A 25 18.17 -17.35 -22.64
C GLY A 25 17.50 -16.08 -22.10
N ALA A 26 16.97 -15.20 -22.96
CA ALA A 26 16.56 -13.83 -22.57
C ALA A 26 15.40 -13.87 -21.58
N ASP A 27 14.52 -14.85 -21.74
CA ASP A 27 13.46 -15.14 -20.79
C ASP A 27 14.01 -15.49 -19.40
N SER A 28 15.12 -16.21 -19.30
CA SER A 28 15.72 -16.57 -18.02
C SER A 28 16.29 -15.34 -17.31
N LEU A 29 17.00 -14.47 -18.05
CA LEU A 29 17.53 -13.22 -17.54
C LEU A 29 16.41 -12.26 -17.13
N LEU A 30 15.39 -12.08 -17.96
CA LEU A 30 14.22 -11.25 -17.63
C LEU A 30 13.47 -11.76 -16.40
N LYS A 31 13.33 -13.10 -16.25
CA LYS A 31 12.75 -13.71 -15.04
C LYS A 31 13.61 -13.43 -13.80
N LYS A 32 14.94 -13.55 -13.90
CA LYS A 32 15.88 -13.20 -12.80
C LYS A 32 15.73 -11.73 -12.40
N MET A 33 15.73 -10.82 -13.38
CA MET A 33 15.54 -9.37 -13.14
C MET A 33 14.19 -9.07 -12.49
N GLY A 34 13.12 -9.66 -13.00
CA GLY A 34 11.80 -9.54 -12.40
C GLY A 34 11.75 -10.04 -10.96
N ALA A 35 12.39 -11.17 -10.67
CA ALA A 35 12.50 -11.70 -9.31
C ALA A 35 13.23 -10.73 -8.37
N ILE A 36 14.33 -10.11 -8.82
CA ILE A 36 15.08 -9.08 -8.07
C ILE A 36 14.17 -7.89 -7.76
N LEU A 37 13.51 -7.32 -8.77
CA LEU A 37 12.64 -6.16 -8.60
C LEU A 37 11.45 -6.45 -7.68
N ARG A 38 10.82 -7.63 -7.80
CA ARG A 38 9.76 -8.06 -6.89
C ARG A 38 10.29 -8.21 -5.46
N ARG A 39 11.47 -8.80 -5.27
CA ARG A 39 12.11 -8.98 -3.95
C ARG A 39 12.36 -7.63 -3.28
N GLU A 40 12.94 -6.67 -4.01
CA GLU A 40 13.17 -5.31 -3.50
C GLU A 40 11.85 -4.62 -3.13
N SER A 41 10.83 -4.75 -4.00
CA SER A 41 9.49 -4.23 -3.74
C SER A 41 8.87 -4.82 -2.46
N GLN A 42 9.01 -6.13 -2.24
CA GLN A 42 8.50 -6.81 -1.04
C GLN A 42 9.30 -6.46 0.23
N LYS A 43 10.62 -6.33 0.09
CA LYS A 43 11.54 -5.89 1.15
C LYS A 43 11.19 -4.48 1.64
N ALA A 44 10.70 -3.61 0.76
CA ALA A 44 10.28 -2.27 1.13
C ALA A 44 9.20 -2.23 2.22
N PHE A 45 8.21 -3.12 2.15
CA PHE A 45 7.16 -3.25 3.18
C PHE A 45 7.69 -3.73 4.52
N ARG A 46 8.73 -4.58 4.51
CA ARG A 46 9.37 -5.06 5.73
C ARG A 46 10.20 -3.95 6.38
N LEU A 47 10.99 -3.24 5.56
CA LEU A 47 11.89 -2.19 6.03
C LEU A 47 11.21 -0.83 6.22
N GLN A 48 9.95 -0.68 5.78
CA GLN A 48 9.21 0.59 5.81
C GLN A 48 9.95 1.72 5.06
N ARG A 49 10.62 1.37 3.96
CA ARG A 49 11.36 2.29 3.09
C ARG A 49 11.60 1.66 1.73
N PHE A 50 11.86 2.48 0.72
CA PHE A 50 12.22 2.02 -0.62
C PHE A 50 13.51 2.69 -1.07
N GLY A 51 14.59 1.91 -1.16
CA GLY A 51 15.94 2.46 -1.29
C GLY A 51 16.29 3.36 -0.10
N THR A 52 16.61 4.62 -0.39
CA THR A 52 16.88 5.66 0.60
C THR A 52 15.62 6.38 1.09
N ILE A 53 14.46 6.15 0.46
CA ILE A 53 13.20 6.86 0.77
C ILE A 53 12.51 6.18 1.94
N GLN A 54 12.62 6.78 3.14
CA GLN A 54 11.90 6.34 4.34
C GLN A 54 10.40 6.61 4.20
N TRP A 55 9.56 5.61 4.50
CA TRP A 55 8.12 5.85 4.55
C TRP A 55 7.75 6.58 5.84
N PRO A 56 6.84 7.56 5.77
CA PRO A 56 6.30 8.14 6.98
C PRO A 56 5.50 7.08 7.73
N GLU A 57 5.38 7.30 9.04
CA GLU A 57 4.48 6.52 9.87
C GLU A 57 3.07 6.46 9.28
N ARG A 58 2.26 5.50 9.73
CA ARG A 58 0.90 5.34 9.21
C ARG A 58 0.02 6.55 9.50
N TYR A 59 0.20 7.19 10.65
CA TYR A 59 -0.58 8.32 11.13
C TYR A 59 0.33 9.44 11.68
N PRO A 60 1.13 10.10 10.82
CA PRO A 60 2.14 11.05 11.27
C PRO A 60 1.52 12.28 11.96
N ASN A 61 0.26 12.59 11.63
CA ASN A 61 -0.45 13.77 12.14
C ASN A 61 -1.50 13.44 13.21
N GLN A 62 -1.52 12.21 13.75
CA GLN A 62 -2.45 11.86 14.83
C GLN A 62 -1.72 11.81 16.15
N VAL A 63 -2.06 12.72 17.07
CA VAL A 63 -1.59 12.67 18.46
C VAL A 63 -2.49 11.74 19.28
N GLY A 64 -1.88 11.02 20.24
CA GLY A 64 -2.55 10.07 21.13
C GLY A 64 -3.11 8.86 20.38
N GLU A 65 -4.36 8.52 20.70
CA GLU A 65 -5.05 7.32 20.22
C GLU A 65 -5.16 7.26 18.71
N LYS A 66 -4.68 6.17 18.10
CA LYS A 66 -4.62 6.05 16.64
C LYS A 66 -5.95 5.56 16.08
N LEU A 67 -6.32 6.06 14.90
CA LEU A 67 -7.47 5.57 14.15
C LEU A 67 -7.22 5.60 12.64
N ASN A 68 -7.34 4.46 11.98
CA ASN A 68 -7.46 4.40 10.52
C ASN A 68 -8.82 4.98 10.09
N ILE A 69 -8.88 6.30 9.89
CA ILE A 69 -10.12 7.01 9.52
C ILE A 69 -10.78 6.38 8.30
N ALA A 70 -10.04 6.17 7.20
CA ALA A 70 -10.59 5.59 5.98
C ALA A 70 -11.14 4.16 6.21
N GLY A 71 -10.39 3.35 6.96
CA GLY A 71 -10.81 1.99 7.31
C GLY A 71 -12.03 1.96 8.24
N ALA A 72 -12.09 2.87 9.20
CA ALA A 72 -13.21 3.02 10.13
C ALA A 72 -14.49 3.48 9.42
N LEU A 73 -14.39 4.44 8.49
CA LEU A 73 -15.53 4.86 7.67
C LEU A 73 -16.07 3.71 6.81
N ASN A 74 -15.19 2.90 6.21
CA ASN A 74 -15.60 1.72 5.46
C ASN A 74 -16.25 0.64 6.35
N ASP A 75 -15.77 0.45 7.57
CA ASP A 75 -16.41 -0.46 8.53
C ASP A 75 -17.80 0.08 8.94
N LEU A 76 -17.93 1.39 9.19
CA LEU A 76 -19.20 2.06 9.51
C LEU A 76 -20.21 2.08 8.35
N ALA A 77 -19.75 2.02 7.10
CA ALA A 77 -20.63 1.84 5.95
C ALA A 77 -21.38 0.50 6.00
N LYS A 78 -20.81 -0.50 6.67
CA LYS A 78 -21.32 -1.87 6.73
C LYS A 78 -22.08 -2.17 8.02
N GLY A 79 -21.81 -1.45 9.11
CA GLY A 79 -22.52 -1.64 10.37
C GLY A 79 -21.97 -0.80 11.53
N PRO A 80 -22.59 -0.86 12.73
CA PRO A 80 -22.22 -0.05 13.89
C PRO A 80 -21.01 -0.60 14.65
N SER A 81 -19.99 -1.10 13.94
CA SER A 81 -18.76 -1.62 14.54
C SER A 81 -17.54 -1.24 13.71
N ILE A 82 -16.43 -0.99 14.41
CA ILE A 82 -15.12 -0.75 13.80
C ILE A 82 -14.19 -1.86 14.26
N LYS A 83 -13.47 -2.48 13.32
CA LYS A 83 -12.58 -3.61 13.63
C LYS A 83 -11.44 -3.15 14.54
N SER A 84 -11.03 -3.97 15.51
CA SER A 84 -9.99 -3.57 16.50
C SER A 84 -8.70 -3.11 15.83
N ARG A 85 -8.29 -3.76 14.73
CA ARG A 85 -7.11 -3.38 13.94
C ARG A 85 -7.10 -1.96 13.36
N ARG A 86 -8.23 -1.25 13.39
CA ARG A 86 -8.30 0.16 12.97
C ARG A 86 -7.71 1.10 14.03
N TYR A 87 -7.68 0.67 15.29
CA TYR A 87 -7.17 1.46 16.41
C TYR A 87 -5.66 1.25 16.64
N ASP A 88 -5.09 0.19 16.08
CA ASP A 88 -3.69 -0.16 16.32
C ASP A 88 -2.72 0.85 15.67
N ALA A 89 -1.71 1.28 16.43
CA ALA A 89 -0.49 1.85 15.90
C ALA A 89 0.29 0.75 15.16
N ARG A 90 0.27 0.76 13.83
CA ARG A 90 0.97 -0.22 13.00
C ARG A 90 1.85 0.50 11.99
N PRO A 91 2.92 -0.16 11.51
CA PRO A 91 3.66 0.34 10.38
C PRO A 91 2.77 0.55 9.15
N ALA A 92 3.23 1.42 8.27
CA ALA A 92 2.55 1.76 7.04
C ALA A 92 2.38 0.53 6.12
N ALA A 93 1.21 0.46 5.46
CA ALA A 93 0.84 -0.58 4.50
C ALA A 93 0.94 -2.05 4.99
N GLN A 94 0.97 -2.29 6.31
CA GLN A 94 1.01 -3.65 6.89
C GLN A 94 -0.36 -4.19 7.33
N ASP A 95 -1.50 -3.64 6.88
CA ASP A 95 -2.84 -4.00 7.41
C ASP A 95 -3.15 -5.50 7.29
N THR A 96 -3.12 -6.03 6.08
CA THR A 96 -3.36 -7.46 5.77
C THR A 96 -2.18 -8.09 5.00
N GLY A 97 -1.18 -7.29 4.66
CA GLY A 97 -0.11 -7.66 3.73
C GLY A 97 -0.59 -7.88 2.28
N THR A 98 -1.86 -7.61 1.95
CA THR A 98 -2.43 -7.86 0.62
C THR A 98 -1.67 -7.08 -0.46
N LEU A 99 -1.35 -5.81 -0.22
CA LEU A 99 -0.59 -5.01 -1.18
C LEU A 99 0.79 -5.61 -1.46
N ARG A 100 1.55 -5.96 -0.41
CA ARG A 100 2.85 -6.64 -0.53
C ARG A 100 2.75 -7.93 -1.36
N ARG A 101 1.73 -8.76 -1.10
CA ARG A 101 1.51 -10.03 -1.80
C ARG A 101 1.03 -9.86 -3.24
N SER A 102 0.39 -8.73 -3.54
CA SER A 102 -0.12 -8.45 -4.89
C SER A 102 0.94 -7.96 -5.88
N ILE A 103 2.19 -7.78 -5.44
CA ILE A 103 3.27 -7.37 -6.32
C ILE A 103 3.62 -8.54 -7.25
N SER A 104 3.31 -8.37 -8.53
CA SER A 104 3.59 -9.34 -9.58
C SER A 104 4.60 -8.79 -10.58
N VAL A 105 5.17 -9.72 -11.35
CA VAL A 105 6.10 -9.46 -12.45
C VAL A 105 5.44 -10.00 -13.71
N LEU A 106 5.46 -9.20 -14.77
CA LEU A 106 5.16 -9.64 -16.12
C LEU A 106 6.42 -9.40 -16.95
N THR A 107 6.94 -10.46 -17.56
CA THR A 107 8.02 -10.38 -18.54
C THR A 107 7.40 -10.45 -19.92
N GLN A 108 7.73 -9.50 -20.79
CA GLN A 108 7.31 -9.53 -22.18
C GLN A 108 8.58 -9.59 -23.05
N SER A 109 8.73 -10.71 -23.75
CA SER A 109 9.72 -10.88 -24.83
C SER A 109 8.97 -10.83 -26.16
N GLY A 110 9.15 -9.73 -26.90
CA GLY A 110 8.71 -9.59 -28.30
C GLY A 110 7.24 -9.21 -28.54
N ARG A 111 7.00 -8.57 -29.70
CA ARG A 111 5.71 -8.47 -30.43
C ARG A 111 6.00 -8.39 -31.95
N PRO A 112 5.02 -8.69 -32.83
CA PRO A 112 5.22 -8.70 -34.28
C PRO A 112 5.67 -7.32 -34.77
N GLY A 113 6.91 -7.23 -35.27
CA GLY A 113 7.51 -5.99 -35.78
C GLY A 113 8.70 -5.42 -34.99
N GLY A 114 9.09 -6.01 -33.85
CA GLY A 114 10.31 -5.60 -33.13
C GLY A 114 10.63 -6.41 -31.85
N THR A 115 11.90 -6.36 -31.43
CA THR A 115 12.43 -7.14 -30.30
C THR A 115 12.45 -6.32 -29.01
N VAL A 116 11.28 -6.06 -28.43
CA VAL A 116 11.18 -5.38 -27.12
C VAL A 116 11.28 -6.40 -25.99
N PHE A 117 12.22 -6.17 -25.06
CA PHE A 117 12.36 -6.92 -23.82
C PHE A 117 11.98 -6.04 -22.64
N GLU A 118 10.86 -6.36 -21.98
CA GLU A 118 10.31 -5.55 -20.88
C GLU A 118 10.10 -6.40 -19.63
N VAL A 119 10.47 -5.82 -18.48
CA VAL A 119 10.09 -6.32 -17.15
C VAL A 119 9.15 -5.31 -16.53
N VAL A 120 7.89 -5.71 -16.34
CA VAL A 120 6.87 -4.90 -15.69
C VAL A 120 6.67 -5.41 -14.27
N VAL A 121 6.83 -4.53 -13.28
CA VAL A 121 6.58 -4.85 -11.87
C VAL A 121 5.50 -3.90 -11.35
N GLY A 122 4.55 -4.42 -10.59
CA GLY A 122 3.45 -3.61 -10.09
C GLY A 122 2.43 -4.38 -9.28
N SER A 123 1.33 -3.72 -8.95
CA SER A 123 0.16 -4.31 -8.30
C SER A 123 -1.09 -3.94 -9.09
N LEU A 124 -2.01 -4.90 -9.24
CA LEU A 124 -3.32 -4.68 -9.86
C LEU A 124 -4.38 -4.18 -8.86
N LEU A 125 -4.02 -3.98 -7.59
CA LEU A 125 -4.97 -3.49 -6.60
C LEU A 125 -5.34 -2.03 -6.89
N PRO A 126 -6.64 -1.66 -6.92
CA PRO A 126 -7.07 -0.30 -7.28
C PRO A 126 -6.44 0.81 -6.42
N TYR A 127 -6.14 0.51 -5.15
CA TYR A 127 -5.55 1.48 -4.22
C TYR A 127 -4.02 1.53 -4.25
N ALA A 128 -3.35 0.62 -4.98
CA ALA A 128 -1.89 0.53 -5.02
C ALA A 128 -1.25 1.83 -5.49
N THR A 129 -1.79 2.43 -6.54
CA THR A 129 -1.31 3.72 -7.09
C THR A 129 -1.35 4.83 -6.06
N LYS A 130 -2.47 4.96 -5.35
CA LYS A 130 -2.62 6.01 -4.33
C LYS A 130 -1.68 5.78 -3.16
N GLN A 131 -1.39 4.52 -2.79
CA GLN A 131 -0.38 4.22 -1.77
C GLN A 131 1.04 4.52 -2.26
N HIS A 132 1.33 4.21 -3.52
CA HIS A 132 2.64 4.44 -4.14
C HIS A 132 2.96 5.93 -4.24
N ALA A 133 2.12 6.68 -4.96
CA ALA A 133 2.34 8.10 -5.27
C ALA A 133 1.80 9.06 -4.20
N GLY A 134 0.97 8.57 -3.27
CA GLY A 134 0.27 9.43 -2.31
C GLY A 134 -0.90 10.20 -2.94
N GLY A 135 -1.31 11.27 -2.27
CA GLY A 135 -2.36 12.20 -2.70
C GLY A 135 -3.66 12.08 -1.89
N GLN A 136 -4.70 12.79 -2.34
CA GLN A 136 -5.97 12.86 -1.61
C GLN A 136 -6.91 11.70 -1.95
N SER A 137 -7.58 11.16 -0.95
CA SER A 137 -8.70 10.21 -1.09
C SER A 137 -9.97 10.85 -0.54
N ARG A 138 -11.05 10.82 -1.32
CA ARG A 138 -12.35 11.39 -0.96
C ARG A 138 -13.33 10.26 -0.67
N ILE A 139 -13.89 10.26 0.53
CA ILE A 139 -14.82 9.24 1.01
C ILE A 139 -16.18 9.92 1.22
N PRO A 140 -17.21 9.58 0.43
CA PRO A 140 -18.56 10.07 0.66
C PRO A 140 -19.06 9.64 2.05
N ILE A 141 -19.66 10.59 2.78
CA ILE A 141 -20.28 10.33 4.08
C ILE A 141 -21.76 10.09 3.84
N THR A 142 -22.22 8.87 4.12
CA THR A 142 -23.63 8.49 3.95
C THR A 142 -24.40 8.58 5.25
N ASP A 143 -25.72 8.68 5.18
CA ASP A 143 -26.58 8.67 6.38
C ASP A 143 -26.48 7.36 7.17
N ALA A 144 -26.27 6.25 6.47
CA ALA A 144 -25.99 4.96 7.09
C ALA A 144 -24.74 5.01 7.98
N MET A 145 -23.63 5.60 7.50
CA MET A 145 -22.42 5.78 8.31
C MET A 145 -22.70 6.63 9.56
N ARG A 146 -23.48 7.71 9.44
CA ARG A 146 -23.84 8.57 10.59
C ARG A 146 -24.70 7.81 11.61
N ALA A 147 -25.70 7.09 11.14
CA ALA A 147 -26.57 6.29 11.99
C ALA A 147 -25.77 5.20 12.73
N ASN A 148 -24.87 4.52 12.02
CA ASN A 148 -23.99 3.50 12.60
C ASN A 148 -22.98 4.09 13.59
N TYR A 149 -22.44 5.28 13.30
CA TYR A 149 -21.58 6.00 14.23
C TYR A 149 -22.31 6.32 15.54
N ARG A 150 -23.53 6.85 15.48
CA ARG A 150 -24.34 7.15 16.68
C ARG A 150 -24.66 5.89 17.50
N LYS A 151 -24.99 4.78 16.83
CA LYS A 151 -25.22 3.49 17.50
C LYS A 151 -23.95 2.99 18.19
N LEU A 152 -22.80 3.10 17.51
CA LEU A 152 -21.50 2.72 18.04
C LEU A 152 -21.13 3.54 19.28
N THR A 153 -21.24 4.88 19.23
CA THR A 153 -20.88 5.75 20.35
C THR A 153 -21.77 5.49 21.56
N LYS A 154 -23.09 5.41 21.37
CA LYS A 154 -24.04 5.08 22.45
C LYS A 154 -23.75 3.72 23.06
N SER A 155 -23.45 2.71 22.23
CA SER A 155 -23.09 1.38 22.72
C SER A 155 -21.77 1.39 23.50
N LEU A 156 -20.81 2.22 23.11
CA LEU A 156 -19.51 2.31 23.77
C LEU A 156 -19.63 3.02 25.12
N GLU A 157 -20.38 4.13 25.19
CA GLU A 157 -20.67 4.86 26.43
C GLU A 157 -21.34 3.95 27.46
N GLY A 158 -22.42 3.26 27.08
CA GLY A 158 -23.08 2.31 27.99
C GLY A 158 -22.21 1.10 28.37
N LYS A 159 -21.11 0.80 27.66
CA LYS A 159 -20.13 -0.20 28.08
C LYS A 159 -19.10 0.38 29.05
N ILE A 160 -18.68 1.62 28.85
CA ILE A 160 -17.79 2.36 29.76
C ILE A 160 -18.45 2.50 31.13
N ASP A 161 -19.72 2.91 31.17
CA ASP A 161 -20.45 3.14 32.44
C ASP A 161 -20.63 1.86 33.26
N ARG A 162 -20.82 0.72 32.58
CA ARG A 162 -21.00 -0.59 33.21
C ARG A 162 -19.67 -1.31 33.52
N ALA A 163 -18.54 -0.79 33.06
CA ALA A 163 -17.24 -1.45 33.25
C ALA A 163 -16.74 -1.26 34.69
N LYS A 164 -16.83 -2.33 35.49
CA LYS A 164 -16.28 -2.38 36.86
C LYS A 164 -14.76 -2.51 36.88
N ASP A 165 -14.18 -3.16 35.86
CA ASP A 165 -12.74 -3.38 35.71
C ASP A 165 -12.07 -2.10 35.16
N PRO A 166 -11.15 -1.46 35.93
CA PRO A 166 -10.48 -0.22 35.51
C PRO A 166 -9.69 -0.37 34.21
N ALA A 167 -9.03 -1.51 33.99
CA ALA A 167 -8.22 -1.73 32.79
C ALA A 167 -9.10 -1.85 31.54
N LYS A 168 -10.23 -2.57 31.64
CA LYS A 168 -11.22 -2.63 30.55
C LYS A 168 -11.85 -1.26 30.30
N ARG A 169 -12.16 -0.51 31.36
CA ARG A 169 -12.72 0.84 31.25
C ARG A 169 -11.75 1.78 30.52
N SER A 170 -10.48 1.79 30.92
CA SER A 170 -9.41 2.58 30.28
C SER A 170 -9.32 2.29 28.78
N LYS A 171 -9.24 1.01 28.39
CA LYS A 171 -9.20 0.60 26.97
C LYS A 171 -10.43 1.04 26.16
N MET A 172 -11.59 1.17 26.79
CA MET A 172 -12.79 1.68 26.13
C MET A 172 -12.77 3.21 26.01
N LEU A 173 -12.21 3.92 27.00
CA LEU A 173 -11.97 5.36 26.93
C LEU A 173 -10.99 5.69 25.81
N ASP A 174 -9.90 4.92 25.66
CA ASP A 174 -8.94 5.07 24.55
C ASP A 174 -9.65 4.96 23.19
N LYS A 175 -10.52 3.95 23.04
CA LYS A 175 -11.35 3.81 21.83
C LYS A 175 -12.28 5.02 21.65
N ARG A 176 -12.88 5.53 22.72
CA ARG A 176 -13.77 6.69 22.66
C ARG A 176 -13.04 7.96 22.25
N LEU A 177 -11.81 8.17 22.72
CA LEU A 177 -10.92 9.25 22.30
C LEU A 177 -10.50 9.10 20.85
N ALA A 178 -10.18 7.88 20.40
CA ALA A 178 -9.88 7.62 18.99
C ALA A 178 -11.05 8.01 18.07
N LEU A 179 -12.30 7.76 18.49
CA LEU A 179 -13.52 8.09 17.73
C LEU A 179 -13.76 9.58 17.55
N GLU A 180 -13.13 10.45 18.35
CA GLU A 180 -13.23 11.92 18.18
C GLU A 180 -12.68 12.37 16.82
N LYS A 181 -11.72 11.62 16.28
CA LYS A 181 -11.14 11.84 14.94
C LYS A 181 -12.17 11.68 13.81
N ILE A 182 -13.32 11.06 14.08
CA ILE A 182 -14.46 10.96 13.16
C ILE A 182 -15.75 11.57 13.72
N ALA A 183 -15.67 12.41 14.76
CA ALA A 183 -16.83 13.10 15.35
C ALA A 183 -17.56 14.01 14.36
N PHE A 184 -16.90 14.44 13.28
CA PHE A 184 -17.52 15.17 12.18
C PHE A 184 -18.70 14.41 11.53
N LEU A 185 -18.83 13.09 11.73
CA LEU A 185 -20.00 12.32 11.30
C LEU A 185 -21.29 12.79 11.99
N GLY A 186 -21.20 13.40 13.17
CA GLY A 186 -22.32 14.07 13.83
C GLY A 186 -22.79 15.34 13.11
N ASN A 187 -21.92 15.98 12.32
CA ASN A 187 -22.26 17.18 11.56
C ASN A 187 -22.92 16.81 10.23
N ARG A 188 -24.24 17.00 10.13
CA ARG A 188 -25.05 16.69 8.93
C ARG A 188 -24.58 17.43 7.66
N ARG A 189 -23.91 18.57 7.78
CA ARG A 189 -23.47 19.37 6.63
C ARG A 189 -22.25 18.78 5.91
N LYS A 190 -21.46 17.93 6.57
CA LYS A 190 -20.23 17.37 5.98
C LYS A 190 -20.55 16.15 5.12
N SER A 191 -20.58 16.29 3.80
CA SER A 191 -20.91 15.22 2.86
C SER A 191 -19.71 14.39 2.40
N VAL A 192 -18.48 14.88 2.56
CA VAL A 192 -17.25 14.21 2.13
C VAL A 192 -16.17 14.29 3.21
N CYS A 193 -15.47 13.18 3.43
CA CYS A 193 -14.23 13.15 4.20
C CYS A 193 -13.05 13.05 3.23
N THR A 194 -12.13 14.01 3.29
CA THR A 194 -10.86 13.95 2.55
C THR A 194 -9.76 13.44 3.47
N VAL A 195 -9.05 12.40 3.04
CA VAL A 195 -7.91 11.81 3.75
C VAL A 195 -6.67 11.93 2.88
N ASN A 196 -5.60 12.47 3.43
CA ASN A 196 -4.30 12.53 2.76
C ASN A 196 -3.61 11.16 2.87
N VAL A 197 -3.30 10.56 1.72
CA VAL A 197 -2.49 9.36 1.62
C VAL A 197 -1.05 9.80 1.41
N HIS A 198 -0.19 9.53 2.39
CA HIS A 198 1.24 9.80 2.23
C HIS A 198 1.86 8.85 1.19
N PRO A 199 2.79 9.33 0.35
CA PRO A 199 3.48 8.51 -0.63
C PRO A 199 4.32 7.45 0.07
N ARG A 200 4.28 6.23 -0.48
CA ARG A 200 5.01 5.06 -0.01
C ARG A 200 5.48 4.33 -1.25
N PRO A 201 6.51 4.81 -1.96
CA PRO A 201 7.00 4.13 -3.14
C PRO A 201 7.43 2.71 -2.75
N PHE A 202 6.98 1.71 -3.50
CA PHE A 202 7.31 0.29 -3.25
C PHE A 202 7.60 -0.48 -4.53
N VAL A 203 7.64 0.21 -5.67
CA VAL A 203 8.02 -0.35 -6.98
C VAL A 203 8.99 0.64 -7.61
N GLY A 204 9.98 0.14 -8.33
CA GLY A 204 11.02 0.96 -8.96
C GLY A 204 12.33 0.20 -8.98
N VAL A 205 13.39 0.88 -9.36
CA VAL A 205 14.75 0.36 -9.28
C VAL A 205 15.49 1.16 -8.22
N THR A 206 15.90 0.49 -7.15
CA THR A 206 16.81 1.06 -6.13
C THR A 206 18.25 0.90 -6.60
N ASP A 207 19.20 1.64 -6.03
CA ASP A 207 20.63 1.47 -6.38
C ASP A 207 21.10 0.02 -6.15
N GLN A 208 20.67 -0.58 -5.04
CA GLN A 208 20.93 -2.00 -4.76
C GLN A 208 20.27 -2.90 -5.82
N GLY A 209 19.02 -2.63 -6.18
CA GLY A 209 18.32 -3.40 -7.22
C GLY A 209 19.00 -3.29 -8.58
N MET A 210 19.55 -2.13 -8.93
CA MET A 210 20.32 -1.92 -10.15
C MET A 210 21.63 -2.73 -10.11
N ASN A 211 22.36 -2.68 -9.01
CA ASN A 211 23.59 -3.47 -8.84
C ASN A 211 23.31 -4.97 -8.93
N ASP A 212 22.25 -5.46 -8.27
CA ASP A 212 21.82 -6.86 -8.35
C ASP A 212 21.48 -7.27 -9.80
N ILE A 213 20.84 -6.38 -10.56
CA ILE A 213 20.53 -6.58 -11.98
C ILE A 213 21.82 -6.67 -12.80
N ILE A 214 22.75 -5.72 -12.62
CA ILE A 214 24.04 -5.72 -13.33
C ILE A 214 24.81 -7.01 -13.06
N GLN A 215 24.89 -7.45 -11.81
CA GLN A 215 25.55 -8.70 -11.45
C GLN A 215 24.87 -9.92 -12.08
N ALA A 216 23.53 -9.94 -12.12
CA ALA A 216 22.79 -11.01 -12.80
C ALA A 216 23.06 -11.03 -14.31
N VAL A 217 23.17 -9.86 -14.94
CA VAL A 217 23.53 -9.72 -16.37
C VAL A 217 24.95 -10.23 -16.60
N VAL A 218 25.94 -9.75 -15.84
CA VAL A 218 27.35 -10.16 -15.98
C VAL A 218 27.50 -11.68 -15.80
N ALA A 219 26.86 -12.26 -14.79
CA ALA A 219 26.90 -13.70 -14.56
C ALA A 219 26.30 -14.52 -15.70
N ASP A 220 25.29 -13.99 -16.40
CA ASP A 220 24.65 -14.65 -17.54
C ASP A 220 25.54 -14.65 -18.80
N PHE A 221 26.45 -13.68 -18.92
CA PHE A 221 27.38 -13.55 -20.06
C PHE A 221 28.75 -14.21 -19.85
N SER A 222 29.11 -14.51 -18.59
CA SER A 222 30.40 -15.11 -18.24
C SER A 222 30.37 -16.64 -18.18
N GLY A 223 29.19 -17.27 -18.32
CA GLY A 223 29.01 -18.73 -18.33
C GLY A 223 28.71 -19.24 -19.73
#